data_AF-A0A9D8D9S8-F1
#
_entry.id   AF-A0A9D8D9S8-F1
#
_cell.length_a   1.000
_cell.length_b   1.000
_cell.length_c   1.000
_cell.angle_alpha   90.00
_cell.angle_beta   90.00
_cell.angle_gamma   90.00
#
_symmetry.space_group_name_H-M   'P 1'
#
loop_
_entity.id
_entity.type
_entity.pdbx_description
1 polymer ?
#
loop_
_entity_poly.entity_id
_entity_poly.type
_entity_poly.pdbx_seq_one_letter_code
_entity_poly.pdbx_strand_id
1 'polypeptide(L)'
;MNTAMIVARVEARGIGRRRWFLALLVLGAALIVAGVVLAATRNGLAATDTMRSWTGAVYLVGGLLVAASLGASTMNRDADGGWVGMQVTTGTPRVTVALARIAGRLVALVAVFAIWIIIAAICSAAIGQGGDWPLFVHGLAMLENMVLVLVTAALCSVALGPVASAIVAIFFYVSCLSLV
;
A
#
# COMPACT_ATOMS: atom_id res chain seq x y z
N MET A 1 -5.51 -14.23 -23.44
CA MET A 1 -4.89 -13.78 -22.17
C MET A 1 -5.59 -12.49 -21.76
N ASN A 2 -6.26 -12.43 -20.60
CA ASN A 2 -7.15 -11.32 -20.25
C ASN A 2 -6.37 -10.00 -20.06
N THR A 3 -6.78 -8.94 -20.75
CA THR A 3 -6.17 -7.59 -20.73
C THR A 3 -6.03 -7.05 -19.29
N ALA A 4 -7.00 -7.34 -18.42
CA ALA A 4 -6.98 -6.99 -17.00
C ALA A 4 -5.79 -7.62 -16.24
N MET A 5 -5.44 -8.87 -16.54
CA MET A 5 -4.33 -9.57 -15.87
C MET A 5 -2.98 -8.96 -16.27
N ILE A 6 -2.83 -8.55 -17.54
CA ILE A 6 -1.63 -7.88 -18.04
C ILE A 6 -1.44 -6.53 -17.34
N VAL A 7 -2.51 -5.73 -17.26
CA VAL A 7 -2.49 -4.42 -16.57
C VAL A 7 -2.13 -4.57 -15.10
N ALA A 8 -2.74 -5.53 -14.39
CA ALA A 8 -2.43 -5.78 -12.98
C ALA A 8 -0.96 -6.15 -12.77
N ARG A 9 -0.40 -7.00 -13.64
CA ARG A 9 1.00 -7.43 -13.56
C ARG A 9 1.98 -6.31 -13.84
N VAL A 10 1.69 -5.46 -14.83
CA VAL A 10 2.50 -4.29 -15.16
C VAL A 10 2.49 -3.29 -14.01
N GLU A 11 1.30 -3.01 -13.45
CA GLU A 11 1.15 -2.10 -12.31
C GLU A 11 1.93 -2.60 -11.09
N ALA A 12 1.80 -3.89 -10.73
CA ALA A 12 2.53 -4.48 -9.61
C ALA A 12 4.05 -4.39 -9.79
N ARG A 13 4.56 -4.69 -10.99
CA ARG A 13 6.00 -4.53 -11.32
C ARG A 13 6.44 -3.06 -11.27
N GLY A 14 5.59 -2.16 -11.76
CA GLY A 14 5.84 -0.72 -11.74
C GLY A 14 5.96 -0.20 -10.32
N ILE A 15 5.08 -0.63 -9.41
CA ILE A 15 5.13 -0.28 -7.98
C ILE A 15 6.41 -0.81 -7.33
N GLY A 16 6.77 -2.07 -7.59
CA GLY A 16 7.96 -2.69 -7.00
C GLY A 16 9.29 -2.01 -7.35
N ARG A 17 9.33 -1.16 -8.39
CA ARG A 17 10.53 -0.39 -8.77
C ARG A 17 10.56 1.02 -8.16
N ARG A 18 9.52 1.44 -7.44
CA ARG A 18 9.43 2.80 -6.92
C ARG A 18 10.27 2.93 -5.66
N ARG A 19 11.19 3.90 -5.67
CA ARG A 19 12.10 4.18 -4.53
C ARG A 19 11.34 4.43 -3.22
N TRP A 20 10.24 5.18 -3.25
CA TRP A 20 9.44 5.43 -2.05
C TRP A 20 8.80 4.16 -1.48
N PHE A 21 8.35 3.25 -2.36
CA PHE A 21 7.73 1.98 -1.95
C PHE A 21 8.77 1.04 -1.35
N LEU A 22 9.93 0.93 -2.01
CA LEU A 22 11.08 0.19 -1.49
C LEU A 22 11.58 0.76 -0.15
N ALA A 23 11.63 2.09 -0.02
CA ALA A 23 12.02 2.75 1.22
C ALA A 23 11.04 2.41 2.37
N LEU A 24 9.73 2.45 2.13
CA LEU A 24 8.73 2.06 3.14
C LEU A 24 8.83 0.58 3.52
N LEU A 25 9.01 -0.30 2.53
CA LEU A 25 9.19 -1.73 2.76
C LEU A 25 10.41 -1.99 3.66
N VAL A 26 11.56 -1.39 3.33
CA VAL A 26 12.81 -1.53 4.07
C VAL A 26 12.71 -0.88 5.45
N LEU A 27 12.08 0.29 5.56
CA LEU A 27 11.87 0.96 6.85
C LEU A 27 11.05 0.08 7.80
N GLY A 28 9.94 -0.48 7.32
CA GLY A 28 9.10 -1.39 8.12
C GLY A 28 9.88 -2.63 8.57
N ALA A 29 10.65 -3.24 7.66
CA ALA A 29 11.52 -4.36 7.99
C ALA A 29 12.57 -3.99 9.06
N ALA A 30 13.24 -2.85 8.90
CA ALA A 30 14.23 -2.36 9.85
C ALA A 30 13.63 -2.07 11.23
N LEU A 31 12.41 -1.51 11.28
CA LEU A 31 11.70 -1.27 12.53
C LEU A 31 11.32 -2.57 13.23
N ILE A 32 10.88 -3.61 12.51
CA ILE A 32 10.60 -4.92 13.11
C ILE A 32 11.87 -5.50 13.76
N VAL A 33 13.00 -5.46 13.03
CA VAL A 33 14.29 -5.93 13.55
C VAL A 33 14.73 -5.11 14.77
N ALA A 34 14.58 -3.79 14.74
CA ALA A 34 14.89 -2.92 15.88
C ALA A 34 14.06 -3.27 17.13
N GLY A 35 12.77 -3.57 16.94
CA GLY A 35 11.89 -4.02 18.03
C GLY A 35 12.36 -5.32 18.68
N VAL A 36 12.99 -6.20 17.90
CA VAL A 36 13.52 -7.49 18.36
C VAL A 36 14.83 -7.31 19.10
N VAL A 37 15.71 -6.43 18.62
CA VAL A 37 16.91 -6.02 19.36
C VAL A 37 16.52 -5.42 20.72
N LEU A 38 15.49 -4.58 20.75
CA LEU A 38 14.91 -4.06 21.99
C LEU A 38 14.34 -5.18 22.88
N ALA A 39 13.57 -6.10 22.32
CA ALA A 39 13.01 -7.23 23.06
C ALA A 39 14.10 -8.13 23.66
N ALA A 40 15.23 -8.32 22.96
CA ALA A 40 16.36 -9.11 23.43
C ALA A 40 17.05 -8.53 24.68
N THR A 41 16.83 -7.25 24.99
CA THR A 41 17.30 -6.64 26.25
C THR A 41 16.44 -7.01 27.47
N ARG A 42 15.32 -7.70 27.25
CA ARG A 42 14.36 -8.10 28.29
C ARG A 42 14.37 -9.62 28.44
N ASN A 43 13.92 -10.10 29.60
CA ASN A 43 13.86 -11.52 29.90
C ASN A 43 12.41 -12.02 29.99
N GLY A 44 12.20 -13.27 29.58
CA GLY A 44 10.93 -13.97 29.70
C GLY A 44 9.77 -13.29 28.95
N LEU A 45 8.59 -13.26 29.55
CA LEU A 45 7.35 -12.73 28.96
C LEU A 45 7.45 -11.26 28.56
N ALA A 46 8.28 -10.47 29.24
CA ALA A 46 8.46 -9.06 28.90
C ALA A 46 9.10 -8.88 27.52
N ALA A 47 9.98 -9.79 27.09
CA ALA A 47 10.57 -9.75 25.75
C ALA A 47 9.51 -9.99 24.67
N THR A 48 8.63 -10.97 24.90
CA THR A 48 7.60 -11.39 23.95
C THR A 48 6.54 -10.33 23.74
N ASP A 49 6.08 -9.73 24.83
CA ASP A 49 5.05 -8.68 24.77
C ASP A 49 5.59 -7.41 24.11
N THR A 50 6.86 -7.09 24.35
CA THR A 50 7.54 -5.95 23.71
C THR A 50 7.66 -6.18 22.20
N MET A 51 8.10 -7.38 21.78
CA MET A 51 8.19 -7.71 20.37
C MET A 51 6.83 -7.65 19.67
N ARG A 52 5.80 -8.26 20.27
CA ARG A 52 4.44 -8.32 19.70
C ARG A 52 3.81 -6.93 19.59
N SER A 53 3.87 -6.13 20.65
CA SER A 53 3.33 -4.77 20.66
C SER A 53 4.03 -3.87 19.63
N TRP A 54 5.37 -3.95 19.55
CA TRP A 54 6.15 -3.19 18.57
C TRP A 54 5.83 -3.61 17.13
N THR A 55 5.80 -4.92 16.86
CA THR A 55 5.50 -5.44 15.53
C THR A 55 4.05 -5.10 15.12
N GLY A 56 3.11 -5.19 16.05
CA GLY A 56 1.73 -4.73 15.84
C GLY A 56 1.64 -3.25 15.48
N ALA A 57 2.42 -2.39 16.16
CA ALA A 57 2.51 -0.98 15.81
C ALA A 57 3.08 -0.74 14.40
N VAL A 58 4.10 -1.50 13.99
CA VAL A 58 4.64 -1.43 12.62
C VAL A 58 3.61 -1.87 11.58
N TYR A 59 2.88 -2.96 11.83
CA TYR A 59 1.80 -3.40 10.93
C TYR A 59 0.70 -2.36 10.81
N LEU A 60 0.32 -1.73 11.91
CA LEU A 60 -0.74 -0.73 11.92
C LEU A 60 -0.29 0.55 11.22
N VAL A 61 0.78 1.20 11.70
CA VAL A 61 1.22 2.51 11.18
C VAL A 61 1.87 2.37 9.81
N GLY A 62 2.79 1.41 9.66
CA GLY A 62 3.46 1.14 8.40
C GLY A 62 2.47 0.63 7.34
N GLY A 63 1.58 -0.29 7.73
CA GLY A 63 0.53 -0.80 6.84
C GLY A 63 -0.43 0.30 6.40
N LEU A 64 -0.81 1.21 7.30
CA LEU A 64 -1.67 2.35 6.98
C LEU A 64 -1.01 3.28 5.96
N LEU A 65 0.26 3.64 6.17
CA LEU A 65 1.01 4.50 5.24
C LEU A 65 1.12 3.85 3.85
N VAL A 66 1.41 2.56 3.79
CA VAL A 66 1.49 1.81 2.52
C VAL A 66 0.12 1.71 1.86
N ALA A 67 -0.93 1.33 2.60
CA ALA A 67 -2.28 1.20 2.07
C ALA A 67 -2.85 2.54 1.57
N ALA A 68 -2.71 3.61 2.35
CA ALA A 68 -3.17 4.94 1.98
C ALA A 68 -2.42 5.49 0.76
N SER A 69 -1.09 5.35 0.70
CA SER A 69 -0.30 5.80 -0.45
C SER A 69 -0.57 4.97 -1.72
N LEU A 70 -0.75 3.66 -1.58
CA LEU A 70 -1.19 2.79 -2.68
C LEU A 70 -2.64 3.07 -3.09
N GLY A 71 -3.54 3.46 -2.20
CA GLY A 71 -4.91 3.83 -2.56
C GLY A 71 -5.00 5.20 -3.23
N ALA A 72 -4.38 6.22 -2.61
CA ALA A 72 -4.43 7.61 -3.08
C ALA A 72 -3.75 7.83 -4.44
N SER A 73 -2.79 6.99 -4.81
CA SER A 73 -2.11 7.10 -6.10
C SER A 73 -2.84 6.41 -7.26
N THR A 74 -4.06 5.89 -7.05
CA THR A 74 -4.79 5.08 -8.06
C THR A 74 -5.18 5.90 -9.27
N MET A 75 -5.58 7.15 -9.04
CA MET A 75 -5.98 8.09 -10.10
C MET A 75 -5.06 9.31 -10.21
N ASN A 76 -4.30 9.67 -9.16
CA ASN A 76 -3.38 10.83 -9.21
C ASN A 76 -2.19 10.68 -10.19
N ARG A 77 -1.91 9.47 -10.71
CA ARG A 77 -0.91 9.26 -11.77
C ARG A 77 -1.50 9.19 -13.17
N ASP A 78 -2.79 9.48 -13.33
CA ASP A 78 -3.47 9.41 -14.63
C ASP A 78 -3.01 10.47 -15.62
N ALA A 79 -2.32 11.53 -15.19
CA ALA A 79 -1.67 12.48 -16.09
C ALA A 79 -0.36 11.94 -16.73
N ASP A 80 0.47 11.21 -15.96
CA ASP A 80 1.82 10.81 -16.41
C ASP A 80 1.87 9.43 -17.10
N GLY A 81 0.84 8.59 -16.92
CA GLY A 81 0.90 7.16 -17.27
C GLY A 81 0.32 6.74 -18.63
N GLY A 82 -0.13 7.67 -19.47
CA GLY A 82 -0.66 7.35 -20.80
C GLY A 82 -2.03 6.64 -20.79
N TRP A 83 -2.88 6.93 -19.81
CA TRP A 83 -4.22 6.35 -19.63
C TRP A 83 -5.09 6.47 -20.89
N VAL A 84 -5.08 7.65 -21.52
CA VAL A 84 -5.77 7.89 -22.80
C VAL A 84 -5.20 6.98 -23.88
N GLY A 85 -3.87 6.86 -23.98
CA GLY A 85 -3.21 6.01 -24.96
C GLY A 85 -3.61 4.53 -24.82
N MET A 86 -3.71 4.01 -23.60
CA MET A 86 -4.12 2.61 -23.34
C MET A 86 -5.61 2.37 -23.63
N GLN A 87 -6.49 3.31 -23.30
CA GLN A 87 -7.92 3.19 -23.62
C GLN A 87 -8.18 3.29 -25.12
N VAL A 88 -7.51 4.23 -25.80
CA VAL A 88 -7.61 4.43 -27.25
C VAL A 88 -7.07 3.24 -28.02
N THR A 89 -5.97 2.62 -27.56
CA THR A 89 -5.36 1.46 -28.25
C THR A 89 -6.06 0.13 -27.97
N THR A 90 -6.66 -0.06 -26.80
CA THR A 90 -7.22 -1.37 -26.41
C THR A 90 -8.75 -1.43 -26.42
N GLY A 91 -9.45 -0.30 -26.53
CA GLY A 91 -10.91 -0.23 -26.45
C GLY A 91 -11.50 -0.70 -25.10
N THR A 92 -10.65 -0.87 -24.08
CA THR A 92 -11.06 -1.46 -22.80
C THR A 92 -11.81 -0.44 -21.95
N PRO A 93 -12.99 -0.77 -21.39
CA PRO A 93 -13.76 0.18 -20.58
C PRO A 93 -12.99 0.63 -19.34
N ARG A 94 -13.18 1.90 -18.98
CA ARG A 94 -12.49 2.59 -17.86
C ARG A 94 -12.54 1.81 -16.55
N VAL A 95 -13.68 1.20 -16.26
CA VAL A 95 -13.92 0.42 -15.04
C VAL A 95 -12.99 -0.79 -14.97
N THR A 96 -12.78 -1.51 -16.07
CA THR A 96 -11.93 -2.71 -16.10
C THR A 96 -10.46 -2.36 -15.86
N VAL A 97 -9.97 -1.24 -16.41
CA VAL A 97 -8.61 -0.77 -16.18
C VAL A 97 -8.41 -0.33 -14.72
N ALA A 98 -9.38 0.38 -14.14
CA ALA A 98 -9.34 0.81 -12.75
C ALA A 98 -9.29 -0.40 -11.79
N LEU A 99 -10.17 -1.39 -12.00
CA LEU A 99 -10.19 -2.62 -11.21
C LEU A 99 -8.88 -3.40 -11.33
N ALA A 100 -8.32 -3.52 -12.53
CA ALA A 100 -7.03 -4.20 -12.74
C ALA A 100 -5.87 -3.53 -11.99
N ARG A 101 -5.85 -2.19 -11.93
CA ARG A 101 -4.84 -1.45 -11.16
C ARG A 101 -5.00 -1.62 -9.66
N ILE A 102 -6.24 -1.58 -9.16
CA ILE A 102 -6.54 -1.87 -7.76
C ILE A 102 -6.03 -3.28 -7.43
N ALA A 103 -6.29 -4.28 -8.29
CA ALA A 103 -5.77 -5.63 -8.10
C ALA A 103 -4.23 -5.66 -8.05
N GLY A 104 -3.53 -4.96 -8.95
CA GLY A 104 -2.07 -4.86 -8.91
C GLY A 104 -1.53 -4.25 -7.60
N ARG A 105 -2.25 -3.27 -7.04
CA ARG A 105 -1.90 -2.62 -5.76
C ARG A 105 -2.22 -3.49 -4.55
N LEU A 106 -3.30 -4.27 -4.61
CA LEU A 106 -3.60 -5.29 -3.61
C LEU A 106 -2.47 -6.32 -3.57
N VAL A 107 -2.00 -6.80 -4.72
CA VAL A 107 -0.85 -7.72 -4.79
C VAL A 107 0.39 -7.09 -4.13
N ALA A 108 0.67 -5.82 -4.40
CA ALA A 108 1.79 -5.12 -3.77
C ALA A 108 1.63 -5.01 -2.24
N LEU A 109 0.42 -4.68 -1.75
CA LEU A 109 0.13 -4.61 -0.31
C LEU A 109 0.28 -5.98 0.37
N VAL A 110 -0.27 -7.03 -0.23
CA VAL A 110 -0.13 -8.41 0.26
C VAL A 110 1.34 -8.82 0.30
N ALA A 111 2.13 -8.47 -0.71
CA ALA A 111 3.57 -8.77 -0.71
C ALA A 111 4.31 -8.05 0.42
N VAL A 112 3.98 -6.79 0.74
CA VAL A 112 4.58 -6.06 1.87
C VAL A 112 4.28 -6.77 3.18
N PHE A 113 3.01 -7.08 3.45
CA PHE A 113 2.61 -7.78 4.66
C PHE A 113 3.23 -9.17 4.76
N ALA A 114 3.27 -9.93 3.65
CA ALA A 114 3.91 -11.24 3.63
C ALA A 114 5.39 -11.15 4.02
N ILE A 115 6.13 -10.18 3.46
CA ILE A 115 7.54 -9.95 3.80
C ILE A 115 7.68 -9.59 5.29
N TRP A 116 6.88 -8.66 5.78
CA TRP A 116 6.97 -8.24 7.19
C TRP A 116 6.58 -9.36 8.17
N ILE A 117 5.57 -10.17 7.84
CA ILE A 117 5.18 -11.36 8.61
C ILE A 117 6.29 -12.39 8.64
N ILE A 118 6.94 -12.66 7.50
CA ILE A 118 8.09 -13.57 7.42
C ILE A 118 9.24 -13.05 8.30
N ILE A 119 9.57 -11.76 8.20
CA ILE A 119 10.63 -11.15 9.02
C ILE A 119 10.29 -11.26 10.50
N ALA A 120 9.05 -10.97 10.89
CA ALA A 120 8.60 -11.10 12.26
C ALA A 120 8.68 -12.55 12.76
N ALA A 121 8.31 -13.53 11.93
CA ALA A 121 8.44 -14.95 12.27
C ALA A 121 9.91 -15.37 12.47
N ILE A 122 10.82 -14.92 11.59
CA ILE A 122 12.26 -15.16 11.72
C ILE A 122 12.78 -14.53 13.03
N CYS A 123 12.37 -13.30 13.32
CA CYS A 123 12.77 -12.61 14.53
C CYS A 123 12.23 -13.28 15.80
N SER A 124 11.01 -13.82 15.75
CA SER A 124 10.39 -14.55 16.87
C SER A 124 11.15 -15.85 17.14
N ALA A 125 11.52 -16.57 16.08
CA ALA A 125 12.39 -17.73 16.19
C ALA A 125 13.77 -17.37 16.80
N ALA A 126 14.33 -16.21 16.45
CA ALA A 126 15.63 -15.75 16.97
C ALA A 126 15.62 -15.47 18.49
N ILE A 127 14.49 -15.10 19.07
CA ILE A 127 14.32 -14.92 20.53
C ILE A 127 13.82 -16.18 21.26
N GLY A 128 13.83 -17.33 20.57
CA GLY A 128 13.46 -18.63 21.16
C GLY A 128 11.96 -18.86 21.32
N GLN A 129 11.11 -18.02 20.73
CA GLN A 129 9.64 -18.17 20.75
C GLN A 129 9.12 -19.17 19.71
N GLY A 130 9.91 -19.49 18.68
CA GLY A 130 9.49 -20.35 17.57
C GLY A 130 8.44 -19.68 16.68
N GLY A 131 7.49 -20.48 16.16
CA GLY A 131 6.40 -19.99 15.32
C GLY A 131 5.32 -19.31 16.15
N ASP A 132 5.42 -17.99 16.32
CA ASP A 132 4.45 -17.18 17.07
C ASP A 132 3.12 -17.01 16.30
N TRP A 133 2.23 -17.99 16.49
CA TRP A 133 0.91 -18.03 15.84
C TRP A 133 0.03 -16.80 16.12
N PRO A 134 -0.08 -16.29 17.37
CA PRO A 134 -0.76 -15.03 17.65
C PRO A 134 -0.29 -13.86 16.78
N LEU A 135 1.03 -13.73 16.57
CA LEU A 135 1.60 -12.66 15.76
C LEU A 135 1.25 -12.81 14.28
N PHE A 136 1.21 -14.04 13.78
CA PHE A 136 0.78 -14.35 12.41
C PHE A 136 -0.68 -13.97 12.18
N VAL A 137 -1.59 -14.41 13.07
CA VAL A 137 -3.02 -14.08 13.00
C VAL A 137 -3.24 -12.58 13.07
N HIS A 138 -2.50 -11.88 13.94
CA HIS A 138 -2.57 -10.42 14.03
C HIS A 138 -2.12 -9.74 12.73
N GLY A 139 -1.04 -10.21 12.10
CA GLY A 139 -0.58 -9.72 10.81
C GLY A 139 -1.63 -9.87 9.70
N LEU A 140 -2.35 -11.00 9.66
CA LEU A 140 -3.44 -11.23 8.71
C LEU A 140 -4.65 -10.33 8.97
N ALA A 141 -5.05 -10.18 10.24
CA ALA A 141 -6.15 -9.27 10.61
C ALA A 141 -5.82 -7.81 10.23
N MET A 142 -4.57 -7.40 10.41
CA MET A 142 -4.12 -6.07 9.98
C MET A 142 -4.09 -5.93 8.45
N LEU A 143 -3.70 -6.97 7.72
CA LEU A 143 -3.78 -6.97 6.25
C LEU A 143 -5.22 -6.75 5.78
N GLU A 144 -6.20 -7.43 6.36
CA GLU A 144 -7.63 -7.25 6.02
C GLU A 144 -8.08 -5.80 6.23
N ASN A 145 -7.76 -5.21 7.39
CA ASN A 145 -8.03 -3.80 7.66
C ASN A 145 -7.35 -2.86 6.65
N MET A 146 -6.11 -3.15 6.26
CA MET A 146 -5.38 -2.34 5.30
C MET A 146 -5.88 -2.49 3.86
N VAL A 147 -6.48 -3.63 3.51
CA VAL A 147 -7.21 -3.80 2.24
C VAL A 147 -8.41 -2.85 2.21
N LEU A 148 -9.18 -2.76 3.30
CA LEU A 148 -10.29 -1.80 3.40
C LEU A 148 -9.80 -0.36 3.25
N VAL A 149 -8.71 0.01 3.94
CA VAL A 149 -8.10 1.35 3.80
C VAL A 149 -7.68 1.63 2.36
N LEU A 150 -7.02 0.69 1.69
CA LEU A 150 -6.57 0.85 0.32
C LEU A 150 -7.75 1.09 -0.62
N VAL A 151 -8.81 0.29 -0.49
CA VAL A 151 -10.03 0.42 -1.31
C VAL A 151 -10.70 1.76 -1.03
N THR A 152 -10.87 2.15 0.23
CA THR A 152 -11.46 3.45 0.59
C THR A 152 -10.63 4.60 0.06
N ALA A 153 -9.31 4.58 0.22
CA ALA A 153 -8.42 5.62 -0.30
C ALA A 153 -8.42 5.66 -1.84
N ALA A 154 -8.57 4.52 -2.51
CA ALA A 154 -8.75 4.45 -3.95
C ALA A 154 -10.09 5.08 -4.40
N LEU A 155 -11.18 4.78 -3.71
CA LEU A 155 -12.49 5.39 -3.97
C LEU A 155 -12.46 6.90 -3.73
N CYS A 156 -11.84 7.36 -2.64
CA CYS A 156 -11.65 8.78 -2.37
C CYS A 156 -10.80 9.45 -3.46
N SER A 157 -9.75 8.80 -3.97
CA SER A 157 -8.95 9.31 -5.08
C SER A 157 -9.78 9.46 -6.36
N VAL A 158 -10.69 8.51 -6.63
CA VAL A 158 -11.63 8.57 -7.77
C VAL A 158 -12.62 9.71 -7.63
N ALA A 159 -13.11 10.01 -6.42
CA ALA A 159 -14.06 11.10 -6.17
C ALA A 159 -13.38 12.48 -6.15
N LEU A 160 -12.18 12.57 -5.60
CA LEU A 160 -11.42 13.82 -5.47
C LEU A 160 -10.83 14.30 -6.80
N GLY A 161 -10.53 13.40 -7.74
CA GLY A 161 -10.06 13.77 -9.08
C GLY A 161 -11.02 14.70 -9.84
N PRO A 162 -12.31 14.32 -10.02
CA PRO A 162 -13.34 15.17 -10.59
C PRO A 162 -13.50 16.51 -9.85
N VAL A 163 -13.51 16.50 -8.52
CA VAL A 163 -13.64 17.71 -7.70
C VAL A 163 -12.45 18.65 -7.89
N ALA A 164 -11.22 18.12 -7.86
CA ALA A 164 -10.00 18.91 -8.12
C ALA A 164 -9.99 19.45 -9.56
N SER A 165 -10.38 18.66 -10.55
CA SER A 165 -10.47 19.11 -11.95
C SER A 165 -11.54 20.19 -12.16
N ALA A 166 -12.67 20.12 -11.45
CA ALA A 166 -13.71 21.14 -11.46
C ALA A 166 -13.23 22.44 -10.82
N ILE A 167 -12.52 22.37 -9.69
CA ILE A 167 -11.93 23.54 -9.03
C ILE A 167 -10.90 24.22 -9.95
N VAL A 168 -10.01 23.45 -10.59
CA VAL A 168 -9.03 23.99 -11.55
C VAL A 168 -9.74 24.62 -12.75
N ALA A 169 -10.77 23.99 -13.30
CA ALA A 169 -11.56 24.54 -14.41
C ALA A 169 -12.27 25.85 -14.03
N ILE A 170 -12.82 25.95 -12.81
CA ILE A 170 -13.43 27.17 -12.28
C ILE A 170 -12.37 28.28 -12.14
N PHE A 171 -11.20 27.97 -11.57
CA PHE A 171 -10.10 28.93 -11.46
C PHE A 171 -9.63 29.44 -12.84
N PHE A 172 -9.52 28.55 -13.81
CA PHE A 172 -9.15 28.91 -15.19
C PHE A 172 -10.21 29.79 -15.83
N TYR A 173 -11.49 29.45 -15.66
CA TYR A 173 -12.62 30.24 -16.15
C TYR A 173 -12.63 31.66 -15.56
N VAL A 174 -12.48 31.80 -14.24
CA VAL A 174 -12.41 33.10 -13.56
C VAL A 174 -11.21 33.92 -14.05
N SER A 175 -10.05 33.29 -14.22
CA SER A 175 -8.83 33.96 -14.69
C SER A 175 -8.96 34.45 -16.14
N CYS A 176 -9.62 33.67 -17.02
CA CYS A 176 -9.91 34.09 -18.39
C CYS A 176 -10.94 35.24 -18.44
N LEU A 177 -11.92 35.24 -17.53
CA LEU A 177 -12.92 36.30 -17.45
C LEU A 177 -12.33 37.63 -16.97
N SER A 178 -11.31 37.59 -16.11
CA SER A 178 -10.61 38.79 -15.60
C SER A 178 -9.64 39.43 -16.59
N LEU A 179 -9.40 38.79 -17.74
CA LEU A 179 -8.50 39.28 -18.79
C LEU A 179 -9.25 39.96 -19.95
N VAL A 180 -10.57 40.08 -19.86
CA VAL A 180 -11.46 40.80 -20.81
C VAL A 180 -12.00 42.04 -20.11
#